data_AF-A0A661N6T1-F1
#
_entry.id   AF-A0A661N6T1-F1
#
_cell.length_a   1.000
_cell.length_b   1.000
_cell.length_c   1.000
_cell.angle_alpha   90.00
_cell.angle_beta   90.00
_cell.angle_gamma   90.00
#
_symmetry.space_group_name_H-M   'P 1'
#
loop_
_entity.id
_entity.type
_entity.pdbx_description
1 polymer ?
#
loop_
_entity_poly.entity_id
_entity_poly.type
_entity_poly.pdbx_seq_one_letter_code
_entity_poly.pdbx_strand_id
1 'polypeptide(L)'
;KDEQRHIALVLMATGPLTQVGMWGEARERLRGLDDDALTEPQAVLRNQALATCELQFDDVDAAQSAIDRIPRPTEDTIEKWLVAMEALLMSVRGQSERALAHLGAEDVDDNPPLRAAHRLVHAHVLAGRGDDEGALNELRLLQQEAGAAGLERVRLPRGPARPLAERLLNKTAQSG
;
A
#
# COMPACT_ATOMS: atom_id res chain seq x y z
N LYS A 1 22.56 -8.96 22.02
CA LYS A 1 23.09 -9.72 20.84
C LYS A 1 22.01 -10.61 20.20
N ASP A 2 21.14 -11.24 20.99
CA ASP A 2 20.01 -12.04 20.46
C ASP A 2 18.88 -11.17 19.88
N GLU A 3 18.51 -10.11 20.60
CA GLU A 3 17.43 -9.19 20.23
C GLU A 3 17.64 -8.47 18.88
N GLN A 4 18.81 -7.88 18.64
CA GLN A 4 19.11 -7.24 17.34
C GLN A 4 19.09 -8.25 16.18
N ARG A 5 19.48 -9.51 16.43
CA ARG A 5 19.38 -10.57 15.43
C ARG A 5 17.92 -10.94 15.18
N HIS A 6 17.11 -10.99 16.23
CA HIS A 6 15.67 -11.23 16.12
C HIS A 6 14.97 -10.13 15.30
N ILE A 7 15.23 -8.85 15.61
CA ILE A 7 14.70 -7.70 14.86
C ILE A 7 15.05 -7.82 13.37
N ALA A 8 16.32 -8.04 13.05
CA ALA A 8 16.76 -8.19 11.67
C ALA A 8 16.06 -9.36 10.96
N LEU A 9 15.88 -10.50 11.63
CA LEU A 9 15.16 -11.65 11.07
C LEU A 9 13.69 -11.33 10.79
N VAL A 10 12.99 -10.64 11.70
CA VAL A 10 11.59 -10.24 11.50
C VAL A 10 11.45 -9.29 10.30
N LEU A 11 12.29 -8.26 10.23
CA LEU A 11 12.27 -7.30 9.12
C LEU A 11 12.57 -7.98 7.78
N MET A 12 13.59 -8.85 7.72
CA MET A 12 13.92 -9.60 6.50
C MET A 12 12.83 -10.60 6.10
N ALA A 13 12.20 -11.29 7.05
CA ALA A 13 11.19 -12.30 6.78
C ALA A 13 9.84 -11.71 6.34
N THR A 14 9.59 -10.44 6.61
CA THR A 14 8.30 -9.78 6.33
C THR A 14 7.94 -9.83 4.84
N GLY A 15 8.88 -9.53 3.93
CA GLY A 15 8.64 -9.60 2.49
C GLY A 15 8.24 -11.01 2.03
N PRO A 16 9.05 -12.05 2.30
CA PRO A 16 8.71 -13.43 1.98
C PRO A 16 7.38 -13.90 2.58
N LEU A 17 7.09 -13.56 3.85
CA LEU A 17 5.82 -13.94 4.50
C LEU A 17 4.61 -13.34 3.78
N THR A 18 4.67 -12.06 3.42
CA THR A 18 3.56 -11.39 2.71
C THR A 18 3.40 -11.90 1.28
N GLN A 19 4.50 -12.28 0.60
CA GLN A 19 4.46 -12.91 -0.73
C GLN A 19 3.70 -14.24 -0.76
N VAL A 20 3.80 -15.05 0.31
CA VAL A 20 3.08 -16.33 0.43
C VAL A 20 1.73 -16.20 1.14
N GLY A 21 1.26 -14.98 1.38
CA GLY A 21 -0.06 -14.71 1.97
C GLY A 21 -0.11 -14.79 3.50
N MET A 22 1.04 -14.93 4.19
CA MET A 22 1.13 -15.00 5.66
C MET A 22 1.13 -13.60 6.29
N TRP A 23 0.14 -12.79 5.91
CA TRP A 23 0.00 -11.39 6.36
C TRP A 23 -0.22 -11.25 7.86
N GLY A 24 -0.97 -12.18 8.47
CA GLY A 24 -1.25 -12.16 9.91
C GLY A 24 0.03 -12.37 10.73
N GLU A 25 0.83 -13.37 10.35
CA GLU A 25 2.09 -13.64 11.04
C GLU A 25 3.10 -12.50 10.83
N ALA A 26 3.21 -11.94 9.62
CA ALA A 26 4.05 -10.76 9.40
C ALA A 26 3.65 -9.59 10.32
N ARG A 27 2.35 -9.27 10.38
CA ARG A 27 1.79 -8.20 11.23
C ARG A 27 2.07 -8.43 12.71
N GLU A 28 1.83 -9.64 13.21
CA GLU A 28 2.06 -9.98 14.62
C GLU A 28 3.54 -9.87 15.01
N ARG A 29 4.44 -10.38 14.16
CA ARG A 29 5.88 -10.31 14.40
C ARG A 29 6.38 -8.87 14.42
N LEU A 30 5.92 -8.04 13.48
CA LEU A 30 6.28 -6.62 13.43
C LEU A 30 5.77 -5.85 14.65
N ARG A 31 4.55 -6.13 15.11
CA ARG A 31 3.96 -5.52 16.33
C ARG A 31 4.65 -5.96 17.61
N GLY A 32 5.23 -7.15 17.61
CA GLY A 32 5.95 -7.72 18.75
C GLY A 32 7.39 -7.22 18.92
N LEU A 33 7.91 -6.41 17.98
CA LEU A 33 9.23 -5.80 18.13
C LEU A 33 9.17 -4.68 19.19
N ASP A 34 10.12 -4.71 20.12
CA ASP A 34 10.26 -3.68 21.15
C ASP A 34 10.68 -2.34 20.52
N ASP A 35 9.90 -1.29 20.79
CA ASP A 35 10.16 0.09 20.32
C ASP A 35 11.51 0.60 20.81
N ASP A 36 11.87 0.31 22.07
CA ASP A 36 13.09 0.84 22.71
C ASP A 36 14.37 0.15 22.20
N ALA A 37 14.23 -1.03 21.58
CA ALA A 37 15.34 -1.79 21.03
C ALA A 37 15.63 -1.47 19.56
N LEU A 38 14.74 -0.76 18.86
CA LEU A 38 14.88 -0.47 17.43
C LEU A 38 15.82 0.71 17.20
N THR A 39 16.74 0.56 16.26
CA THR A 39 17.39 1.72 15.67
C THR A 39 16.39 2.49 14.80
N GLU A 40 16.64 3.77 14.57
CA GLU A 40 15.77 4.61 13.75
C GLU A 40 15.50 4.00 12.35
N PRO A 41 16.51 3.52 11.58
CA PRO A 41 16.24 2.84 10.30
C PRO A 41 15.36 1.59 10.44
N GLN A 42 15.54 0.81 11.51
CA GLN A 42 14.70 -0.37 11.75
C GLN A 42 13.26 0.01 12.09
N ALA A 43 13.06 1.08 12.87
CA ALA A 43 11.74 1.61 13.19
C ALA A 43 11.01 2.12 11.93
N VAL A 44 11.72 2.81 11.03
CA VAL A 44 11.20 3.24 9.72
C VAL A 44 10.72 2.03 8.91
N LEU A 45 11.60 1.03 8.70
CA LEU A 45 11.27 -0.17 7.93
C LEU A 45 10.10 -0.95 8.54
N ARG A 46 10.09 -1.09 9.88
CA ARG A 46 8.99 -1.74 10.59
C ARG A 46 7.67 -1.01 10.34
N ASN A 47 7.65 0.31 10.51
CA ASN A 47 6.43 1.10 10.38
C ASN A 47 5.92 1.12 8.92
N GLN A 48 6.81 1.16 7.93
CA GLN A 48 6.46 1.01 6.51
C GLN A 48 5.80 -0.36 6.25
N ALA A 49 6.41 -1.43 6.76
CA ALA A 49 5.88 -2.78 6.63
C ALA A 49 4.54 -2.96 7.35
N LEU A 50 4.41 -2.41 8.56
CA LEU A 50 3.18 -2.42 9.33
C LEU A 50 2.06 -1.72 8.58
N ALA A 51 2.27 -0.49 8.11
CA ALA A 51 1.27 0.24 7.34
C ALA A 51 0.76 -0.55 6.13
N THR A 52 1.66 -1.24 5.41
CA THR A 52 1.28 -2.14 4.31
C THR A 52 0.41 -3.31 4.80
N CYS A 53 0.78 -3.95 5.91
CA CYS A 53 0.00 -5.03 6.50
C CYS A 53 -1.37 -4.55 6.97
N GLU A 54 -1.45 -3.40 7.65
CA GLU A 54 -2.71 -2.85 8.17
C GLU A 54 -3.72 -2.60 7.04
N LEU A 55 -3.26 -2.10 5.89
CA LEU A 55 -4.09 -1.93 4.70
C LEU A 55 -4.64 -3.25 4.15
N GLN A 56 -3.84 -4.32 4.18
CA GLN A 56 -4.29 -5.66 3.79
C GLN A 56 -5.38 -6.20 4.75
N PHE A 57 -5.48 -5.66 5.96
CA PHE A 57 -6.54 -5.97 6.94
C PHE A 57 -7.66 -4.92 6.96
N ASP A 58 -7.71 -4.01 5.99
CA ASP A 58 -8.70 -2.92 5.91
C ASP A 58 -8.63 -1.91 7.08
N ASP A 59 -7.52 -1.89 7.80
CA ASP A 59 -7.34 -1.04 8.98
C ASP A 59 -6.62 0.27 8.59
N VAL A 60 -7.39 1.15 7.94
CA VAL A 60 -6.90 2.44 7.39
C VAL A 60 -6.36 3.36 8.49
N ASP A 61 -6.93 3.31 9.69
CA ASP A 61 -6.51 4.14 10.82
C ASP A 61 -5.22 3.62 11.47
N ALA A 62 -5.06 2.29 11.62
CA ALA A 62 -3.78 1.72 12.05
C ALA A 62 -2.69 1.94 11.00
N ALA A 63 -3.02 1.87 9.70
CA ALA A 63 -2.08 2.17 8.62
C ALA A 63 -1.58 3.61 8.70
N GLN A 64 -2.49 4.58 8.88
CA GLN A 64 -2.13 5.99 9.08
C GLN A 64 -1.26 6.15 10.33
N SER A 65 -1.64 5.52 11.44
CA SER A 65 -0.89 5.61 12.70
C SER A 65 0.53 5.06 12.58
N ALA A 66 0.75 4.03 11.76
CA ALA A 66 2.08 3.52 11.47
C ALA A 66 2.90 4.48 10.61
N ILE A 67 2.29 5.10 9.59
CA ILE A 67 2.92 6.14 8.76
C ILE A 67 3.34 7.34 9.61
N ASP A 68 2.46 7.83 10.50
CA ASP A 68 2.71 9.01 11.33
C ASP A 68 3.88 8.82 12.33
N ARG A 69 4.26 7.56 12.62
CA ARG A 69 5.41 7.23 13.46
C ARG A 69 6.75 7.24 12.71
N ILE A 70 6.74 7.38 11.39
CA ILE A 70 7.97 7.43 10.60
C ILE A 70 8.53 8.86 10.72
N PRO A 71 9.74 9.03 11.29
CA PRO A 71 10.37 10.34 11.34
C PRO A 71 10.64 10.86 9.93
N ARG A 72 10.36 12.15 9.72
CA ARG A 72 10.58 12.84 8.43
C ARG A 72 11.54 14.02 8.63
N PRO A 73 12.44 14.30 7.66
CA PRO A 73 12.59 13.57 6.40
C PRO A 73 13.26 12.19 6.59
N THR A 74 12.89 11.22 5.76
CA THR A 74 13.56 9.92 5.65
C THR A 74 14.22 9.76 4.28
N GLU A 75 14.75 8.57 3.98
CA GLU A 75 15.39 8.25 2.71
C GLU A 75 14.41 8.47 1.53
N ASP A 76 14.89 9.05 0.41
CA ASP A 76 14.04 9.52 -0.70
C ASP A 76 13.07 8.46 -1.23
N THR A 77 13.51 7.20 -1.31
CA THR A 77 12.69 6.08 -1.77
C THR A 77 11.52 5.79 -0.83
N ILE A 78 11.74 5.95 0.47
CA ILE A 78 10.73 5.79 1.51
C ILE A 78 9.80 7.00 1.52
N GLU A 79 10.32 8.22 1.35
CA GLU A 79 9.48 9.43 1.23
C GLU A 79 8.49 9.34 0.07
N LYS A 80 8.94 8.91 -1.12
CA LYS A 80 8.06 8.70 -2.28
C LYS A 80 6.98 7.66 -2.00
N TRP A 81 7.37 6.57 -1.33
CA TRP A 81 6.41 5.56 -0.90
C TRP A 81 5.39 6.13 0.10
N LEU A 82 5.82 6.91 1.10
CA LEU A 82 4.93 7.54 2.08
C LEU A 82 3.91 8.44 1.40
N VAL A 83 4.34 9.27 0.45
CA VAL A 83 3.45 10.15 -0.32
C VAL A 83 2.35 9.34 -1.03
N ALA A 84 2.73 8.27 -1.73
CA ALA A 84 1.78 7.41 -2.43
C ALA A 84 0.79 6.72 -1.47
N MET A 85 1.26 6.24 -0.31
CA MET A 85 0.41 5.58 0.69
C MET A 85 -0.54 6.57 1.38
N GLU A 86 -0.06 7.75 1.75
CA GLU A 86 -0.89 8.81 2.33
C GLU A 86 -1.98 9.24 1.35
N ALA A 87 -1.65 9.42 0.06
CA ALA A 87 -2.61 9.72 -0.98
C ALA A 87 -3.63 8.57 -1.17
N LEU A 88 -3.19 7.31 -1.07
CA LEU A 88 -4.09 6.15 -1.08
C LEU A 88 -5.08 6.21 0.07
N LEU A 89 -4.62 6.43 1.30
CA LEU A 89 -5.49 6.54 2.48
C LEU A 89 -6.50 7.69 2.33
N MET A 90 -6.08 8.84 1.78
CA MET A 90 -6.96 9.96 1.46
C MET A 90 -8.03 9.57 0.42
N SER A 91 -7.61 8.93 -0.68
CA SER A 91 -8.52 8.53 -1.77
C SER A 91 -9.57 7.51 -1.32
N VAL A 92 -9.17 6.55 -0.48
CA VAL A 92 -10.07 5.53 0.10
C VAL A 92 -11.09 6.17 1.04
N ARG A 93 -10.70 7.22 1.77
CA ARG A 93 -11.60 8.03 2.61
C ARG A 93 -12.44 9.05 1.80
N GLY A 94 -12.41 9.01 0.47
CA GLY A 94 -13.18 9.90 -0.40
C GLY A 94 -12.63 11.32 -0.50
N GLN A 95 -11.39 11.55 -0.06
CA GLN A 95 -10.74 12.88 -0.11
C GLN A 95 -9.99 13.08 -1.44
N SER A 96 -10.69 12.94 -2.56
CA SER A 96 -10.10 12.86 -3.91
C SER A 96 -9.19 14.04 -4.26
N GLU A 97 -9.62 15.29 -4.04
CA GLU A 97 -8.80 16.47 -4.35
C GLU A 97 -7.52 16.52 -3.51
N ARG A 98 -7.65 16.20 -2.22
CA ARG A 98 -6.52 16.19 -1.29
C ARG A 98 -5.52 15.08 -1.65
N ALA A 99 -6.02 13.91 -2.04
CA ALA A 99 -5.20 12.80 -2.49
C ALA A 99 -4.36 13.16 -3.72
N LEU A 100 -4.97 13.78 -4.74
CA LEU A 100 -4.23 14.21 -5.94
C LEU A 100 -3.23 15.33 -5.66
N ALA A 101 -3.62 16.32 -4.86
CA ALA A 101 -2.73 17.41 -4.48
C ALA A 101 -1.51 16.89 -3.69
N HIS A 102 -1.72 15.88 -2.85
CA HIS A 102 -0.65 15.24 -2.07
C HIS A 102 0.27 14.36 -2.93
N LEU A 103 -0.31 13.55 -3.82
CA LEU A 103 0.45 12.68 -4.74
C LEU A 103 1.34 13.50 -5.69
N GLY A 104 0.88 14.69 -6.09
CA GLY A 104 1.61 15.58 -6.98
C GLY A 104 1.74 15.04 -8.41
N ALA A 105 2.65 15.64 -9.18
CA ALA A 105 2.94 15.26 -10.57
C ALA A 105 4.28 14.54 -10.70
N GLU A 106 4.62 13.69 -9.73
CA GLU A 106 5.90 12.98 -9.72
C GLU A 106 6.01 12.01 -10.89
N ASP A 107 7.20 12.00 -11.51
CA ASP A 107 7.55 11.02 -12.55
C ASP A 107 7.89 9.67 -11.89
N VAL A 108 7.09 8.66 -12.22
CA VAL A 108 7.16 7.31 -11.67
C VAL A 108 7.48 6.27 -12.74
N ASP A 109 7.89 6.70 -13.94
CA ASP A 109 8.07 5.81 -15.09
C ASP A 109 9.22 4.81 -14.88
N ASP A 110 10.25 5.17 -14.11
CA ASP A 110 11.38 4.28 -13.79
C ASP A 110 11.16 3.41 -12.54
N ASN A 111 10.01 3.52 -11.85
CA ASN A 111 9.72 2.77 -10.63
C ASN A 111 8.37 2.03 -10.71
N PRO A 112 8.35 0.78 -11.21
CA PRO A 112 7.11 0.03 -11.42
C PRO A 112 6.25 -0.15 -10.16
N PRO A 113 6.80 -0.47 -8.96
CA PRO A 113 6.02 -0.51 -7.73
C PRO A 113 5.33 0.82 -7.38
N LEU A 114 6.04 1.95 -7.54
CA LEU A 114 5.49 3.26 -7.25
C LEU A 114 4.43 3.65 -8.27
N ARG A 115 4.65 3.36 -9.56
CA ARG A 115 3.66 3.57 -10.62
C ARG A 115 2.37 2.79 -10.35
N ALA A 116 2.48 1.52 -9.95
CA ALA A 116 1.31 0.72 -9.55
C ALA A 116 0.55 1.35 -8.36
N ALA A 117 1.26 1.94 -7.38
CA ALA A 117 0.62 2.68 -6.29
C ALA A 117 -0.10 3.94 -6.79
N HIS A 118 0.49 4.71 -7.71
CA HIS A 118 -0.17 5.86 -8.33
C HIS A 118 -1.43 5.45 -9.08
N ARG A 119 -1.37 4.38 -9.89
CA ARG A 119 -2.54 3.82 -10.59
C ARG A 119 -3.67 3.48 -9.63
N LEU A 120 -3.33 2.88 -8.48
CA LEU A 120 -4.30 2.56 -7.45
C LEU A 120 -4.96 3.82 -6.86
N VAL A 121 -4.18 4.86 -6.53
CA VAL A 121 -4.71 6.15 -6.06
C VAL A 121 -5.65 6.76 -7.11
N HIS A 122 -5.21 6.85 -8.37
CA HIS A 122 -6.02 7.41 -9.44
C HIS A 122 -7.33 6.65 -9.65
N ALA A 123 -7.31 5.32 -9.62
CA ALA A 123 -8.52 4.51 -9.71
C ALA A 123 -9.53 4.87 -8.61
N HIS A 124 -9.10 4.97 -7.35
CA HIS A 124 -9.97 5.36 -6.23
C HIS A 124 -10.50 6.79 -6.36
N VAL A 125 -9.65 7.73 -6.77
CA VAL A 125 -10.03 9.13 -7.00
C VAL A 125 -11.10 9.25 -8.08
N LEU A 126 -10.88 8.61 -9.24
CA LEU A 126 -11.79 8.66 -10.38
C LEU A 126 -13.13 8.02 -10.04
N ALA A 127 -13.12 6.84 -9.43
CA ALA A 127 -14.33 6.17 -8.96
C ALA A 127 -15.08 7.02 -7.91
N GLY A 128 -14.35 7.65 -6.98
CA GLY A 128 -14.94 8.54 -5.97
C GLY A 128 -15.59 9.79 -6.56
N ARG A 129 -15.17 10.22 -7.76
CA ARG A 129 -15.77 11.33 -8.52
C ARG A 129 -16.90 10.88 -9.46
N GLY A 130 -17.20 9.58 -9.53
CA GLY A 130 -18.19 9.00 -10.44
C GLY A 130 -17.69 8.77 -11.87
N ASP A 131 -16.39 8.90 -12.12
CA ASP A 131 -15.78 8.55 -13.41
C ASP A 131 -15.39 7.07 -13.43
N ASP A 132 -16.40 6.22 -13.59
CA ASP A 132 -16.26 4.77 -13.66
C ASP A 132 -15.38 4.31 -14.84
N GLU A 133 -15.47 4.99 -15.99
CA GLU A 133 -14.72 4.62 -17.18
C GLU A 133 -13.24 4.90 -17.02
N GLY A 134 -12.90 6.10 -16.53
CA GLY A 134 -11.53 6.47 -16.18
C GLY A 134 -10.96 5.53 -15.13
N ALA A 135 -11.70 5.26 -14.06
CA ALA A 135 -11.27 4.33 -13.02
C ALA A 135 -11.03 2.91 -13.56
N LEU A 136 -11.91 2.39 -14.41
CA LEU A 136 -11.72 1.08 -15.05
C LEU A 136 -10.48 1.06 -15.96
N ASN A 137 -10.15 2.18 -16.62
CA ASN A 137 -8.93 2.27 -17.42
C ASN A 137 -7.68 2.15 -16.53
N GLU A 138 -7.63 2.90 -15.43
CA GLU A 138 -6.52 2.81 -14.46
C GLU A 138 -6.37 1.40 -13.89
N LEU A 139 -7.47 0.72 -13.57
CA LEU A 139 -7.45 -0.67 -13.07
C LEU A 139 -6.92 -1.67 -14.12
N ARG A 140 -7.23 -1.47 -15.41
CA ARG A 140 -6.68 -2.30 -16.48
C ARG A 140 -5.19 -2.08 -16.66
N LEU A 141 -4.73 -0.82 -16.60
CA LEU A 141 -3.30 -0.48 -16.65
C LEU A 141 -2.56 -1.10 -15.45
N LEU A 142 -3.14 -1.00 -14.24
CA LEU A 142 -2.61 -1.66 -13.05
C LEU A 142 -2.47 -3.18 -13.24
N GLN A 143 -3.48 -3.83 -13.84
CA GLN A 143 -3.43 -5.26 -14.14
C GLN A 143 -2.35 -5.60 -15.18
N GLN A 144 -2.11 -4.74 -16.17
CA GLN A 144 -1.05 -4.93 -17.16
C GLN A 144 0.34 -4.80 -16.52
N GLU A 145 0.51 -3.86 -15.59
CA GLU A 145 1.80 -3.58 -14.93
C GLU A 145 2.14 -4.59 -13.83
N ALA A 146 1.16 -4.96 -12.99
CA ALA A 146 1.37 -5.75 -11.78
C ALA A 146 0.65 -7.12 -11.80
N GLY A 147 0.06 -7.50 -12.93
CA GLY A 147 -0.68 -8.75 -13.10
C GLY A 147 -1.97 -8.81 -12.29
N ALA A 148 -2.56 -10.00 -12.21
CA ALA A 148 -3.78 -10.24 -11.43
C ALA A 148 -3.59 -9.92 -9.94
N ALA A 149 -2.40 -10.18 -9.39
CA ALA A 149 -2.08 -9.86 -7.99
C ALA A 149 -2.14 -8.35 -7.71
N GLY A 150 -1.72 -7.50 -8.66
CA GLY A 150 -1.88 -6.05 -8.56
C GLY A 150 -3.35 -5.62 -8.52
N LEU A 151 -4.20 -6.23 -9.35
CA LEU A 151 -5.64 -5.93 -9.36
C LEU A 151 -6.34 -6.42 -8.08
N GLU A 152 -5.95 -7.59 -7.54
CA GLU A 152 -6.47 -8.10 -6.27
C GLU A 152 -6.20 -7.15 -5.10
N ARG A 153 -5.07 -6.40 -5.11
CA ARG A 153 -4.77 -5.39 -4.09
C ARG A 153 -5.79 -4.26 -4.02
N VAL A 154 -6.56 -4.00 -5.07
CA VAL A 154 -7.61 -2.95 -5.05
C VAL A 154 -8.77 -3.31 -4.12
N ARG A 155 -8.90 -4.59 -3.75
CA ARG A 155 -9.99 -5.05 -2.87
C ARG A 155 -9.83 -4.52 -1.45
N LEU A 156 -8.60 -4.24 -1.02
CA LEU A 156 -8.27 -3.78 0.33
C LEU A 156 -7.16 -2.72 0.30
N PRO A 157 -7.34 -1.56 0.97
CA PRO A 157 -8.51 -1.22 1.79
C PRO A 157 -9.75 -0.94 0.93
N ARG A 158 -10.93 -0.99 1.55
CA ARG A 158 -12.22 -0.80 0.89
C ARG A 158 -12.43 0.65 0.50
N GLY A 159 -12.00 0.99 -0.71
CA GLY A 159 -12.21 2.31 -1.31
C GLY A 159 -13.18 2.33 -2.50
N PRO A 160 -13.40 3.50 -3.11
CA PRO A 160 -14.38 3.70 -4.17
C PRO A 160 -14.21 2.81 -5.42
N ALA A 161 -12.98 2.48 -5.80
CA ALA A 161 -12.70 1.64 -6.98
C ALA A 161 -12.98 0.14 -6.77
N ARG A 162 -13.18 -0.31 -5.52
CA ARG A 162 -13.31 -1.74 -5.20
C ARG A 162 -14.41 -2.44 -6.01
N PRO A 163 -15.66 -1.93 -6.10
CA PRO A 163 -16.70 -2.59 -6.88
C PRO A 163 -16.32 -2.73 -8.36
N LEU A 164 -15.58 -1.77 -8.91
CA LEU A 164 -15.11 -1.80 -10.29
C LEU A 164 -14.06 -2.91 -10.49
N ALA A 165 -13.12 -3.03 -9.55
CA ALA A 165 -12.10 -4.07 -9.56
C ALA A 165 -12.70 -5.48 -9.42
N GLU A 166 -13.68 -5.67 -8.52
CA GLU A 166 -14.39 -6.94 -8.36
C GLU A 166 -15.10 -7.36 -9.66
N ARG A 167 -15.71 -6.41 -10.39
CA ARG A 167 -16.29 -6.69 -11.71
C ARG A 167 -15.26 -7.15 -12.73
N LEU A 168 -14.05 -6.57 -12.73
CA LEU A 168 -12.97 -6.97 -13.64
C LEU A 168 -12.46 -8.38 -13.32
N LEU A 169 -12.17 -8.66 -12.06
CA LEU A 169 -11.69 -9.97 -11.60
C LEU A 169 -12.68 -11.09 -11.94
N ASN A 170 -13.99 -10.86 -11.70
CA ASN A 170 -15.03 -11.84 -12.00
C ASN A 170 -15.17 -12.10 -13.51
N LYS A 171 -14.99 -11.09 -14.37
CA LYS A 171 -15.01 -11.26 -15.83
C LYS A 171 -13.81 -12.07 -16.32
N THR A 172 -12.63 -11.83 -15.76
CA THR A 172 -11.43 -12.61 -16.11
C THR A 172 -11.58 -14.08 -15.72
N ALA A 173 -12.14 -14.38 -14.56
CA ALA A 173 -12.38 -15.75 -14.10
C ALA A 173 -13.41 -16.53 -14.95
N GLN A 174 -14.30 -15.83 -15.67
CA GLN A 174 -15.30 -16.45 -16.55
C GLN A 174 -14.80 -16.65 -18.00
N SER A 175 -13.68 -16.02 -18.37
CA SER A 175 -13.16 -16.02 -19.74
C SER A 175 -11.93 -16.93 -19.93
N GLY A 176 -11.44 -17.57 -18.86
CA GLY A 176 -10.32 -18.52 -18.88
C GLY A 176 -10.78 -19.92 -18.48
#